data_AF-A0A6A4UN59-F1
#
_entry.id   AF-A0A6A4UN59-F1
#
_cell.length_a   1.000
_cell.length_b   1.000
_cell.length_c   1.000
_cell.angle_alpha   90.00
_cell.angle_beta   90.00
_cell.angle_gamma   90.00
#
_symmetry.space_group_name_H-M   'P 1'
#
loop_
_entity.id
_entity.type
_entity.pdbx_description
1 polymer ?
#
loop_
_entity_poly.entity_id
_entity_poly.type
_entity_poly.pdbx_seq_one_letter_code
_entity_poly.pdbx_strand_id
1 'polypeptide(L)'
;MNKSLLLTDQQINDLIQSYQHKLSPKVLPYVKAQLILSDCTITIYDSKKVVFQGEGAAFYTQALESRFSAQAGSDEVGTGDVFGPVVVAACFVDEEHYLQLKDYSIQDSKKTTDDVILVLGPVLMKTLPHSLLILNDHCI
;
A
#
# COMPACT_ATOMS: atom_id res chain seq x y z
N MET A 1 -20.17 19.28 -4.92
CA MET A 1 -18.81 19.18 -5.52
C MET A 1 -18.68 17.79 -6.13
N ASN A 2 -17.97 17.63 -7.26
CA ASN A 2 -17.78 16.32 -7.90
C ASN A 2 -16.32 15.88 -7.75
N LYS A 3 -16.08 14.68 -7.24
CA LYS A 3 -14.76 14.05 -7.17
C LYS A 3 -14.83 12.64 -7.77
N SER A 4 -13.70 12.14 -8.27
CA SER A 4 -13.62 10.77 -8.80
C SER A 4 -12.33 10.10 -8.37
N LEU A 5 -12.40 8.82 -8.03
CA LEU A 5 -11.26 7.97 -7.66
C LEU A 5 -11.23 6.72 -8.52
N LEU A 6 -10.04 6.15 -8.70
CA LEU A 6 -9.87 4.79 -9.19
C LEU A 6 -9.68 3.89 -7.97
N LEU A 7 -10.58 2.93 -7.78
CA LEU A 7 -10.55 2.02 -6.64
C LEU A 7 -10.20 0.60 -7.09
N THR A 8 -9.63 -0.21 -6.19
CA THR A 8 -9.42 -1.64 -6.46
C THR A 8 -10.73 -2.40 -6.42
N ASP A 9 -10.77 -3.61 -7.00
CA ASP A 9 -11.98 -4.44 -6.96
C ASP A 9 -12.38 -4.79 -5.52
N GLN A 10 -11.40 -4.97 -4.64
CA GLN A 10 -11.63 -5.18 -3.21
C GLN A 10 -12.32 -3.97 -2.57
N GLN A 11 -11.76 -2.77 -2.76
CA GLN A 11 -12.35 -1.53 -2.25
C GLN A 11 -13.77 -1.29 -2.79
N ILE A 12 -14.01 -1.60 -4.07
CA ILE A 12 -15.34 -1.47 -4.69
C ILE A 12 -16.32 -2.44 -4.03
N ASN A 13 -15.93 -3.70 -3.83
CA ASN A 13 -16.80 -4.70 -3.22
C ASN A 13 -17.11 -4.35 -1.75
N ASP A 14 -16.11 -3.92 -0.98
CA ASP A 14 -16.27 -3.48 0.40
C ASP A 14 -17.21 -2.26 0.49
N LEU A 15 -17.09 -1.33 -0.46
CA LEU A 15 -17.95 -0.15 -0.56
C LEU A 15 -19.41 -0.53 -0.87
N ILE A 16 -19.62 -1.40 -1.86
CA ILE A 16 -20.96 -1.88 -2.21
C ILE A 16 -21.58 -2.64 -1.04
N GLN A 17 -20.81 -3.49 -0.35
CA GLN A 17 -21.29 -4.25 0.80
C GLN A 17 -21.70 -3.34 1.96
N SER A 18 -20.88 -2.33 2.27
CA SER A 18 -21.14 -1.37 3.35
C SER A 18 -22.43 -0.57 3.13
N TYR A 19 -22.74 -0.26 1.87
CA TYR A 19 -23.89 0.55 1.49
C TYR A 19 -24.96 -0.22 0.70
N GLN A 20 -25.02 -1.55 0.84
CA GLN A 20 -25.93 -2.41 0.08
C GLN A 20 -27.40 -1.95 0.13
N HIS A 21 -27.84 -1.41 1.27
CA HIS A 21 -29.20 -0.93 1.51
C HIS A 21 -29.51 0.42 0.83
N LYS A 22 -28.51 1.05 0.21
CA LYS A 22 -28.60 2.33 -0.53
C LYS A 22 -28.37 2.15 -2.03
N LEU A 23 -28.32 0.90 -2.51
CA LEU A 23 -28.21 0.61 -3.93
C LEU A 23 -29.43 1.12 -4.69
N SER A 24 -29.16 1.88 -5.74
CA SER A 24 -30.14 2.31 -6.71
C SER A 24 -30.58 1.12 -7.57
N PRO A 25 -31.88 0.94 -7.83
CA PRO A 25 -32.37 -0.06 -8.77
C PRO A 25 -32.12 0.33 -10.24
N LYS A 26 -31.57 1.52 -10.50
CA LYS A 26 -31.40 2.07 -11.83
C LYS A 26 -30.22 1.40 -12.55
N VAL A 27 -30.52 0.75 -13.68
CA VAL A 27 -29.50 0.22 -14.59
C VAL A 27 -29.07 1.32 -15.55
N LEU A 28 -27.77 1.61 -15.58
CA LEU A 28 -27.17 2.61 -16.46
C LEU A 28 -26.08 1.96 -17.33
N PRO A 29 -25.88 2.41 -18.57
CA PRO A 29 -24.79 1.90 -19.41
C PRO A 29 -23.43 2.12 -18.74
N TYR A 30 -22.58 1.08 -18.73
CA TYR A 30 -21.21 1.12 -18.22
C TYR A 30 -21.07 1.37 -16.70
N VAL A 31 -22.17 1.27 -15.96
CA VAL A 31 -22.24 1.47 -14.50
C VAL A 31 -22.50 0.13 -13.84
N LYS A 32 -21.55 -0.31 -13.01
CA LYS A 32 -21.64 -1.53 -12.22
C LYS A 32 -22.66 -1.37 -11.08
N ALA A 33 -22.65 -0.23 -10.41
CA ALA A 33 -23.55 0.07 -9.30
C ALA A 33 -23.66 1.58 -9.06
N GLN A 34 -24.79 2.00 -8.51
CA GLN A 34 -24.98 3.37 -8.04
C GLN A 34 -25.56 3.34 -6.62
N LEU A 35 -24.96 4.10 -5.70
CA LEU A 35 -25.37 4.24 -4.31
C LEU A 35 -25.93 5.66 -4.12
N ILE A 36 -27.13 5.77 -3.55
CA ILE A 36 -27.78 7.06 -3.29
C ILE A 36 -27.83 7.26 -1.77
N LEU A 37 -26.99 8.17 -1.28
CA LEU A 37 -26.94 8.59 0.12
C LEU A 37 -27.69 9.91 0.30
N SER A 38 -27.83 10.35 1.55
CA SER A 38 -28.54 11.60 1.88
C SER A 38 -27.86 12.86 1.34
N ASP A 39 -26.53 12.84 1.26
CA ASP A 39 -25.67 13.99 0.96
C ASP A 39 -24.66 13.72 -0.16
N CYS A 40 -24.67 12.51 -0.73
CA CYS A 40 -23.77 12.09 -1.80
C CYS A 40 -24.38 10.98 -2.68
N THR A 41 -24.17 11.06 -3.99
CA THR A 41 -24.42 9.97 -4.94
C THR A 41 -23.08 9.40 -5.39
N ILE A 42 -22.91 8.10 -5.25
CA ILE A 42 -21.70 7.38 -5.64
C ILE A 42 -22.03 6.52 -6.86
N THR A 43 -21.35 6.75 -7.98
CA THR A 43 -21.54 5.99 -9.22
C THR A 43 -20.28 5.22 -9.54
N ILE A 44 -20.38 3.89 -9.58
CA ILE A 44 -19.28 2.95 -9.78
C ILE A 44 -19.35 2.44 -11.23
N TYR A 45 -18.33 2.73 -12.02
CA TYR A 45 -18.24 2.31 -13.41
C TYR A 45 -17.51 0.96 -13.55
N ASP A 46 -17.77 0.24 -14.64
CA ASP A 46 -17.07 -1.02 -14.96
C ASP A 46 -15.55 -0.83 -15.12
N SER A 47 -15.11 0.39 -15.44
CA SER A 47 -13.70 0.79 -15.54
C SER A 47 -13.00 1.01 -14.20
N LYS A 48 -13.63 0.65 -13.07
CA LYS A 48 -13.16 0.89 -11.69
C LYS A 48 -13.10 2.37 -11.27
N LYS A 49 -13.51 3.27 -12.16
CA LYS A 49 -13.73 4.68 -11.83
C LYS A 49 -14.97 4.80 -10.95
N VAL A 50 -14.83 5.48 -9.82
CA VAL A 50 -15.92 5.78 -8.89
C VAL A 50 -16.08 7.28 -8.78
N VAL A 51 -17.29 7.77 -9.07
CA VAL A 51 -17.61 9.20 -9.05
C VAL A 51 -18.50 9.51 -7.86
N PHE A 52 -18.09 10.46 -7.05
CA PHE A 52 -18.77 10.96 -5.87
C PHE A 52 -19.33 12.36 -6.17
N GLN A 53 -20.64 12.54 -6.00
CA GLN A 53 -21.34 13.79 -6.34
C GLN A 53 -22.22 14.23 -5.18
N GLY A 54 -22.02 15.43 -4.65
CA GLY A 54 -22.83 15.97 -3.56
C GLY A 54 -22.03 16.88 -2.64
N GLU A 55 -22.61 17.21 -1.48
CA GLU A 55 -21.91 17.96 -0.43
C GLU A 55 -20.98 17.03 0.36
N GLY A 56 -21.40 15.79 0.63
CA GLY A 56 -20.60 14.77 1.32
C GLY A 56 -19.46 14.17 0.50
N ALA A 57 -19.34 14.50 -0.80
CA ALA A 57 -18.38 13.87 -1.71
C ALA A 57 -16.92 13.97 -1.24
N ALA A 58 -16.54 15.09 -0.62
CA ALA A 58 -15.18 15.28 -0.09
C ALA A 58 -14.87 14.33 1.08
N PHE A 59 -15.84 14.11 1.97
CA PHE A 59 -15.70 13.23 3.13
C PHE A 59 -15.51 11.77 2.71
N TYR A 60 -16.37 11.26 1.81
CA TYR A 60 -16.29 9.88 1.34
C TYR A 60 -15.03 9.60 0.52
N THR A 61 -14.59 10.56 -0.29
CA THR A 61 -13.35 10.41 -1.06
C THR A 61 -12.12 10.40 -0.16
N GLN A 62 -12.06 11.26 0.86
CA GLN A 62 -10.94 11.31 1.79
C GLN A 62 -10.72 10.00 2.56
N ALA A 63 -11.80 9.31 2.94
CA ALA A 63 -11.72 8.02 3.63
C ALA A 63 -11.23 6.87 2.73
N LEU A 64 -11.43 6.99 1.41
CA LEU A 64 -11.10 5.96 0.42
C LEU A 64 -9.80 6.25 -0.36
N GLU A 65 -9.30 7.48 -0.29
CA GLU A 65 -7.96 7.82 -0.76
C GLU A 65 -6.95 7.02 0.07
N SER A 66 -6.45 5.94 -0.52
CA SER A 66 -5.27 5.21 -0.03
C SER A 66 -4.13 6.20 0.10
N ARG A 67 -3.89 6.69 1.32
CA ARG A 67 -2.72 7.49 1.61
C ARG A 67 -1.58 6.52 1.85
N PHE A 68 -0.78 6.27 0.81
CA PHE A 68 0.55 5.77 1.05
C PHE A 68 1.20 6.74 2.05
N SER A 69 1.51 6.23 3.23
CA SER A 69 2.16 7.01 4.26
C SER A 69 3.61 6.62 4.25
N ALA A 70 4.50 7.59 4.00
CA ALA A 70 5.91 7.32 4.05
C ALA A 70 6.30 6.81 5.44
N GLN A 71 7.09 5.75 5.48
CA GLN A 71 7.40 4.99 6.69
C GLN A 71 8.88 4.66 6.75
N ALA A 72 9.41 4.60 7.96
CA ALA A 72 10.72 4.02 8.22
C ALA A 72 10.55 2.71 8.99
N GLY A 73 11.34 1.70 8.65
CA GLY A 73 11.40 0.42 9.34
C GLY A 73 12.84 0.06 9.67
N SER A 74 13.05 -0.70 10.74
CA SER A 74 14.34 -1.23 11.13
C SER A 74 14.23 -2.68 11.59
N ASP A 75 15.27 -3.47 11.35
CA ASP A 75 15.34 -4.88 11.75
C ASP A 75 16.81 -5.30 11.96
N GLU A 76 17.03 -6.42 12.66
CA GLU A 76 18.35 -6.95 12.99
C GLU A 76 18.61 -8.39 12.52
N VAL A 77 19.88 -8.69 12.30
CA VAL A 77 20.40 -10.05 12.04
C VAL A 77 21.67 -10.31 12.85
N GLY A 78 22.02 -11.57 13.06
CA GLY A 78 23.25 -11.95 13.77
C GLY A 78 23.10 -12.15 15.29
N THR A 79 21.94 -11.91 15.89
CA THR A 79 21.75 -11.98 17.36
C THR A 79 21.85 -13.40 17.93
N GLY A 80 21.61 -14.43 17.12
CA GLY A 80 21.75 -15.84 17.50
C GLY A 80 22.97 -16.53 16.92
N ASP A 81 23.77 -15.83 16.12
CA ASP A 81 24.94 -16.40 15.49
C ASP A 81 26.11 -16.41 16.47
N VAL A 82 26.83 -17.54 16.53
CA VAL A 82 28.01 -17.70 17.40
C VAL A 82 29.20 -16.87 16.90
N PHE A 83 29.23 -16.60 15.58
CA PHE A 83 30.29 -15.85 14.92
C PHE A 83 29.70 -14.74 14.07
N GLY A 84 30.39 -13.60 14.05
CA GLY A 84 30.07 -12.49 13.16
C GLY A 84 29.33 -11.39 13.89
N PRO A 85 29.24 -10.21 13.25
CA PRO A 85 28.66 -9.04 13.88
C PRO A 85 27.13 -9.17 14.02
N VAL A 86 26.57 -8.43 14.96
CA VAL A 86 25.15 -8.09 14.94
C VAL A 86 24.98 -6.88 14.02
N VAL A 87 24.08 -6.99 13.04
CA VAL A 87 23.82 -5.93 12.06
C VAL A 87 22.39 -5.45 12.22
N VAL A 88 22.22 -4.15 12.40
CA VAL A 88 20.92 -3.48 12.39
C VAL A 88 20.82 -2.64 11.13
N ALA A 89 19.75 -2.82 10.35
CA ALA A 89 19.46 -2.05 9.17
C ALA A 89 18.17 -1.26 9.37
N ALA A 90 18.14 -0.02 8.89
CA ALA A 90 16.93 0.79 8.81
C ALA A 90 16.77 1.35 7.39
N CYS A 91 15.55 1.40 6.88
CA CYS A 91 15.24 2.00 5.58
C CYS A 91 14.00 2.88 5.66
N PHE A 92 13.94 3.89 4.80
CA PHE A 92 12.78 4.74 4.61
C PHE A 92 12.15 4.48 3.25
N VAL A 93 10.82 4.37 3.21
CA VAL A 93 10.03 4.08 2.01
C VAL A 93 8.92 5.10 1.90
N ASP A 94 8.92 5.85 0.80
CA ASP A 94 7.79 6.68 0.38
C ASP A 94 7.01 6.00 -0.77
N GLU A 95 6.01 6.71 -1.31
CA GLU A 95 5.12 6.16 -2.33
C GLU A 95 5.87 5.83 -3.63
N GLU A 96 6.86 6.65 -4.01
CA GLU A 96 7.65 6.41 -5.21
C GLU A 96 8.50 5.15 -5.07
N HIS A 97 9.19 5.02 -3.93
CA HIS A 97 9.97 3.82 -3.64
C HIS A 97 9.09 2.56 -3.61
N TYR A 98 7.89 2.65 -3.00
CA TYR A 98 6.95 1.53 -3.00
C TYR A 98 6.52 1.13 -4.42
N LEU A 99 6.20 2.10 -5.27
CA LEU A 99 5.80 1.81 -6.65
C LEU A 99 6.92 1.17 -7.47
N GLN A 100 8.18 1.53 -7.20
CA GLN A 100 9.34 0.89 -7.83
C GLN A 100 9.57 -0.52 -7.28
N LEU A 101 9.32 -0.75 -5.99
CA LEU A 101 9.65 -1.99 -5.30
C LEU A 101 8.50 -3.01 -5.23
N LYS A 102 7.26 -2.61 -5.55
CA LYS A 102 6.07 -3.48 -5.41
C LYS A 102 6.16 -4.80 -6.19
N ASP A 103 6.89 -4.78 -7.30
CA ASP A 103 7.05 -5.94 -8.20
C ASP A 103 8.24 -6.82 -7.76
N TYR A 104 9.04 -6.35 -6.81
CA TYR A 104 10.08 -7.17 -6.17
C TYR A 104 9.41 -8.04 -5.10
N SER A 105 9.70 -9.34 -5.10
CA SER A 105 9.19 -10.30 -4.12
C SER A 105 9.88 -10.18 -2.74
N ILE A 106 9.89 -8.98 -2.16
CA ILE A 106 10.62 -8.63 -0.92
C ILE A 106 9.78 -8.75 0.36
N GLN A 107 8.53 -9.23 0.27
CA GLN A 107 7.56 -9.21 1.38
C GLN A 107 7.76 -10.32 2.41
N ASP A 108 8.38 -11.44 2.05
CA ASP A 108 8.60 -12.60 2.94
C ASP A 108 10.10 -12.90 3.04
N SER A 109 10.80 -12.08 3.82
CA SER A 109 12.24 -12.22 4.05
C SER A 109 12.61 -13.61 4.61
N LYS A 110 11.71 -14.26 5.35
CA LYS A 110 11.92 -15.59 5.97
C LYS A 110 11.95 -16.73 4.96
N LYS A 111 11.41 -16.52 3.75
CA LYS A 111 11.43 -17.51 2.66
C LYS A 111 12.40 -17.14 1.54
N THR A 112 13.20 -16.10 1.74
CA THR A 112 14.19 -15.63 0.76
C THR A 112 15.49 -16.42 0.93
N THR A 113 16.21 -16.67 -0.18
CA THR A 113 17.52 -17.35 -0.17
C THR A 113 18.67 -16.35 -0.29
N ASP A 114 19.87 -16.76 0.13
CA ASP A 114 21.07 -15.92 0.06
C ASP A 114 21.38 -15.43 -1.37
N ASP A 115 21.19 -16.28 -2.39
CA ASP A 115 21.36 -15.89 -3.79
C ASP A 115 20.44 -14.73 -4.19
N VAL A 116 19.20 -14.74 -3.71
CA VAL A 116 18.25 -13.65 -3.94
C VAL A 116 18.66 -12.40 -3.18
N ILE A 117 19.12 -12.55 -1.93
CA ILE A 117 19.61 -11.42 -1.11
C ILE A 117 20.82 -10.75 -1.77
N LEU A 118 21.78 -11.52 -2.30
CA LEU A 118 22.97 -10.99 -2.97
C LEU A 118 22.63 -10.19 -4.23
N VAL A 119 21.54 -10.55 -4.93
CA VAL A 119 21.06 -9.81 -6.10
C VAL A 119 20.23 -8.59 -5.70
N LEU A 120 19.32 -8.74 -4.73
CA LEU A 120 18.39 -7.68 -4.34
C LEU A 120 19.02 -6.61 -3.43
N GLY A 121 19.93 -6.99 -2.55
CA GLY A 121 20.57 -6.08 -1.60
C GLY A 121 21.16 -4.82 -2.25
N PRO A 122 22.02 -4.93 -3.27
CA PRO A 122 22.57 -3.77 -3.98
C PRO A 122 21.50 -2.89 -4.65
N VAL A 123 20.43 -3.50 -5.15
CA VAL A 123 19.30 -2.78 -5.76
C VAL A 123 18.58 -1.96 -4.69
N LEU A 124 18.24 -2.59 -3.57
CA LEU A 124 17.57 -1.92 -2.45
C LEU A 124 18.42 -0.79 -1.85
N MET A 125 19.72 -1.01 -1.67
CA MET A 125 20.64 0.02 -1.15
C MET A 125 20.78 1.23 -2.08
N LYS A 126 20.68 1.02 -3.40
CA LYS A 126 20.73 2.10 -4.38
C LYS A 126 19.40 2.86 -4.47
N THR A 127 18.29 2.16 -4.29
CA THR A 127 16.94 2.71 -4.41
C THR A 127 16.48 3.41 -3.14
N LEU A 128 16.74 2.83 -1.97
CA LEU A 128 16.19 3.29 -0.69
C LEU A 128 17.20 4.10 0.13
N PRO A 129 16.79 5.22 0.75
CA PRO A 129 17.51 5.81 1.86
C PRO A 129 17.59 4.80 3.00
N HIS A 130 18.81 4.50 3.45
CA HIS A 130 19.03 3.49 4.49
C HIS A 130 20.18 3.88 5.42
N SER A 131 20.20 3.28 6.61
CA SER A 131 21.27 3.37 7.59
C SER A 131 21.62 1.96 8.06
N LEU A 132 22.91 1.70 8.23
CA LEU A 132 23.43 0.43 8.73
C LEU A 132 24.27 0.69 9.98
N LEU A 133 24.03 -0.10 11.02
CA LEU A 133 24.87 -0.18 12.20
C LEU A 133 25.39 -1.61 12.31
N ILE A 134 26.71 -1.75 12.29
CA ILE A 134 27.39 -3.03 12.41
C ILE A 134 28.09 -3.04 13.77
N LEU A 135 27.60 -3.86 14.69
CA LEU A 135 28.26 -4.12 15.97
C LEU A 135 29.21 -5.29 15.78
N ASN A 136 30.48 -4.99 15.57
CA ASN A 136 31.52 -6.00 15.46
C ASN A 136 31.83 -6.61 16.82
N ASP A 137 32.20 -7.89 16.80
CA ASP A 137 32.85 -8.53 17.92
C ASP A 137 34.17 -7.81 18.21
N HIS A 138 34.20 -6.99 19.26
CA HIS A 138 35.46 -6.53 19.82
C HIS A 138 36.08 -7.70 20.58
N CYS A 139 36.83 -8.54 19.87
CA CYS A 139 37.89 -9.31 20.53
C CYS A 139 38.89 -8.29 21.09
N ILE A 140 38.98 -8.23 22.42
CA ILE A 140 40.09 -7.63 23.16
C ILE A 140 41.39 -8.33 22.76
#